data_AF-A0A522S7X6-F1
#
_entry.id   AF-A0A522S7X6-F1
#
_cell.length_a   1.000
_cell.length_b   1.000
_cell.length_c   1.000
_cell.angle_alpha   90.00
_cell.angle_beta   90.00
_cell.angle_gamma   90.00
#
_symmetry.space_group_name_H-M   'P 1'
#
loop_
_entity.id
_entity.type
_entity.pdbx_description
1 polymer ?
#
loop_
_entity_poly.entity_id
_entity_poly.type
_entity_poly.pdbx_seq_one_letter_code
_entity_poly.pdbx_strand_id
1 'polypeptide(L)'
;MSALDSLTLTRLPADAEALRAEVRAFLAEAVPRIPPHIRARSWSGCDPAFSRELGRRGWLGITLPKEYGGGGRDAFARYVLVEEFLAFGA
;
A
#
# COMPACT_ATOMS: atom_id res chain seq x y z
N MET A 1 -0.12 -11.39 33.72
CA MET A 1 0.49 -11.39 32.38
C MET A 1 -0.63 -11.20 31.38
N SER A 2 -0.61 -10.07 30.68
CA SER A 2 -1.52 -9.79 29.57
C SER A 2 -1.05 -10.56 28.34
N ALA A 3 -1.97 -10.91 27.44
CA ALA A 3 -1.61 -11.43 26.12
C ALA A 3 -0.73 -10.46 25.32
N LEU A 4 -0.72 -9.17 25.69
CA LEU A 4 0.14 -8.16 25.06
C LEU A 4 1.61 -8.29 25.48
N ASP A 5 1.90 -8.91 26.62
CA ASP A 5 3.28 -9.05 27.13
C ASP A 5 4.12 -10.02 26.26
N SER A 6 3.47 -10.86 25.44
CA SER A 6 4.15 -11.76 24.48
C SER A 6 4.43 -11.10 23.13
N LEU A 7 3.89 -9.90 22.87
CA LEU A 7 4.08 -9.20 21.61
C LEU A 7 5.31 -8.28 21.71
N THR A 8 6.27 -8.47 20.81
CA THR A 8 7.44 -7.58 20.71
C THR A 8 7.13 -6.40 19.80
N LEU A 9 7.19 -5.19 20.34
CA LEU A 9 7.07 -3.98 19.54
C LEU A 9 8.20 -3.94 18.51
N THR A 10 7.83 -3.94 17.23
CA THR A 10 8.76 -3.90 16.10
C THR A 10 8.62 -2.57 15.38
N ARG A 11 9.75 -1.92 15.11
CA ARG A 11 9.77 -0.69 14.31
C ARG A 11 9.91 -1.03 12.84
N LEU A 12 9.36 -0.18 11.98
CA LEU A 12 9.60 -0.27 10.55
C LEU A 12 11.08 -0.01 10.25
N PRO A 13 11.70 -0.83 9.38
CA PRO A 13 12.96 -0.50 8.76
C PRO A 13 12.90 0.86 8.02
N ALA A 14 14.05 1.53 7.88
CA ALA A 14 14.11 2.88 7.33
C ALA A 14 13.64 2.98 5.87
N ASP A 15 13.85 1.93 5.08
CA ASP A 15 13.39 1.83 3.69
C ASP A 15 11.87 1.65 3.59
N ALA A 16 11.26 0.88 4.50
CA ALA A 16 9.81 0.78 4.62
C ALA A 16 9.17 2.13 5.06
N GLU A 17 9.78 2.83 6.02
CA GLU A 17 9.29 4.16 6.43
C GLU A 17 9.44 5.19 5.30
N ALA A 18 10.51 5.13 4.51
CA ALA A 18 10.68 5.98 3.33
C ALA A 18 9.59 5.71 2.27
N LEU A 19 9.25 4.43 2.04
CA LEU A 19 8.16 4.05 1.15
C LEU A 19 6.82 4.63 1.62
N ARG A 20 6.57 4.72 2.93
CA ARG A 20 5.33 5.27 3.47
C ARG A 20 5.08 6.70 3.00
N ALA A 21 6.10 7.55 3.07
CA ALA A 21 6.00 8.93 2.61
C ALA A 21 5.66 9.03 1.12
N GLU A 22 6.27 8.16 0.29
CA GLU A 22 6.01 8.10 -1.15
C GLU A 22 4.57 7.66 -1.45
N VAL A 23 4.11 6.60 -0.82
CA VAL A 23 2.75 6.05 -0.99
C VAL A 23 1.71 7.08 -0.56
N ARG A 24 1.92 7.71 0.61
CA ARG A 24 1.02 8.74 1.14
C ARG A 24 0.91 9.94 0.20
N ALA A 25 2.04 10.42 -0.31
CA ALA A 25 2.05 11.56 -1.23
C ALA A 25 1.24 11.24 -2.50
N PHE A 26 1.43 10.05 -3.07
CA PHE A 26 0.64 9.61 -4.22
C PHE A 26 -0.86 9.52 -3.92
N LEU A 27 -1.26 8.87 -2.81
CA LEU A 27 -2.67 8.68 -2.46
C LEU A 27 -3.36 10.01 -2.13
N ALA A 28 -2.66 10.95 -1.50
CA ALA A 28 -3.17 12.29 -1.23
C ALA A 28 -3.53 13.05 -2.50
N GLU A 29 -2.85 12.80 -3.61
CA GLU A 29 -3.18 13.39 -4.90
C GLU A 29 -4.23 12.58 -5.69
N ALA A 30 -4.14 11.26 -5.64
CA ALA A 30 -4.94 10.37 -6.49
C ALA A 30 -6.37 10.17 -5.95
N VAL A 31 -6.52 9.95 -4.65
CA VAL A 31 -7.80 9.53 -4.05
C VAL A 31 -8.86 10.63 -4.04
N PRO A 32 -8.55 11.92 -3.76
CA PRO A 32 -9.56 12.98 -3.81
C PRO A 32 -10.20 13.18 -5.20
N ARG A 33 -9.55 12.71 -6.26
CA ARG A 33 -10.08 12.76 -7.63
C ARG A 33 -11.18 11.72 -7.88
N ILE A 34 -11.32 10.73 -7.00
CA ILE A 34 -12.33 9.68 -7.10
C ILE A 34 -13.61 10.16 -6.42
N PRO A 35 -14.76 10.24 -7.13
CA PRO A 35 -16.02 10.68 -6.54
C PRO A 35 -16.43 9.80 -5.33
N PRO A 36 -17.04 10.37 -4.28
CA PRO A 36 -17.39 9.61 -3.07
C PRO A 36 -18.26 8.37 -3.33
N HIS A 37 -19.21 8.45 -4.26
CA HIS A 37 -20.09 7.34 -4.61
C HIS A 37 -19.37 6.18 -5.34
N ILE A 38 -18.20 6.46 -5.93
CA ILE A 38 -17.32 5.44 -6.50
C ILE A 38 -16.43 4.85 -5.40
N ARG A 39 -15.84 5.69 -4.54
CA ARG A 39 -15.02 5.23 -3.40
C ARG A 39 -15.79 4.32 -2.43
N ALA A 40 -17.09 4.56 -2.27
CA ALA A 40 -17.98 3.73 -1.46
C ALA A 40 -18.15 2.30 -2.02
N ARG A 41 -17.72 2.02 -3.25
CA ARG A 41 -17.74 0.69 -3.87
C ARG A 41 -16.49 -0.13 -3.52
N SER A 42 -16.06 -0.10 -2.25
CA SER A 42 -14.73 -0.54 -1.80
C SER A 42 -14.33 -1.99 -2.17
N TRP A 43 -15.29 -2.83 -2.56
CA TRP A 43 -15.06 -4.22 -2.97
C TRP A 43 -15.56 -4.56 -4.38
N SER A 44 -16.19 -3.60 -5.07
CA SER A 44 -16.81 -3.82 -6.39
C SER A 44 -16.43 -2.76 -7.44
N GLY A 45 -15.74 -1.70 -7.03
CA GLY A 45 -15.14 -0.71 -7.93
C GLY A 45 -13.80 -1.20 -8.47
N CYS A 46 -13.52 -0.86 -9.72
CA CYS A 46 -12.17 -0.94 -10.27
C CYS A 46 -11.89 0.28 -11.14
N ASP A 47 -10.65 0.75 -11.12
CA ASP A 47 -10.14 1.79 -12.00
C ASP A 47 -8.89 1.26 -12.74
N PRO A 48 -9.00 0.91 -14.02
CA PRO A 48 -7.87 0.42 -14.80
C PRO A 48 -6.71 1.41 -14.93
N ALA A 49 -6.97 2.72 -14.93
CA ALA A 49 -5.94 3.74 -15.02
C ALA A 49 -5.18 3.85 -13.70
N PHE A 50 -5.89 3.82 -12.57
CA PHE A 50 -5.28 3.76 -11.24
C PHE A 50 -4.40 2.52 -11.09
N SER A 51 -4.93 1.33 -11.42
CA SER A 51 -4.15 0.07 -11.37
C SER A 51 -2.91 0.10 -12.26
N ARG A 52 -2.99 0.71 -13.46
CA ARG A 52 -1.81 0.88 -14.33
C ARG A 52 -0.73 1.75 -13.68
N GLU A 53 -1.11 2.82 -13.00
CA GLU A 53 -0.14 3.68 -12.30
C GLU A 53 0.51 2.95 -11.12
N LEU A 54 -0.24 2.11 -10.38
CA LEU A 54 0.34 1.25 -9.35
C LEU A 54 1.35 0.25 -9.93
N GLY A 55 1.03 -0.33 -11.09
CA GLY A 55 1.94 -1.22 -11.82
C GLY A 55 3.22 -0.50 -12.26
N ARG A 56 3.11 0.72 -12.79
CA ARG A 56 4.25 1.54 -13.21
C ARG A 56 5.20 1.88 -12.05
N ARG A 57 4.67 1.96 -10.83
CA ARG A 57 5.43 2.19 -9.59
C ARG A 57 6.02 0.90 -8.99
N GLY A 58 5.69 -0.27 -9.54
CA GLY A 58 6.13 -1.56 -9.02
C GLY A 58 5.45 -1.93 -7.69
N TRP A 59 4.27 -1.36 -7.42
CA TRP A 59 3.53 -1.62 -6.17
C TRP A 59 2.55 -2.79 -6.30
N LEU A 60 2.17 -3.17 -7.52
CA LEU A 60 1.47 -4.43 -7.76
C LEU A 60 2.47 -5.59 -7.65
N GLY A 61 2.13 -6.60 -6.84
CA GLY A 61 3.04 -7.72 -6.59
C GLY A 61 4.36 -7.29 -5.96
N ILE A 62 4.34 -6.30 -5.05
CA ILE A 62 5.54 -5.65 -4.49
C ILE A 62 6.55 -6.63 -3.85
N THR A 63 6.09 -7.80 -3.39
CA THR A 63 6.93 -8.86 -2.80
C THR A 63 7.25 -10.01 -3.75
N LEU A 64 6.70 -10.02 -4.96
CA LEU A 64 7.01 -11.06 -5.94
C LEU A 64 8.44 -10.87 -6.46
N PRO A 65 9.14 -11.96 -6.83
CA PRO A 65 10.46 -11.88 -7.43
C PRO A 65 10.49 -11.04 -8.70
N LYS A 66 11.62 -10.36 -8.94
CA LYS A 66 11.78 -9.47 -10.10
C LYS A 66 11.77 -10.24 -11.42
N GLU A 67 12.20 -11.50 -11.46
CA GLU A 67 12.13 -12.33 -12.68
C GLU A 67 10.69 -12.56 -13.17
N TYR A 68 9.69 -12.37 -12.30
CA TYR A 68 8.27 -12.45 -12.64
C TYR A 68 7.61 -11.07 -12.79
N GLY A 69 8.40 -10.00 -12.83
CA GLY A 69 7.91 -8.62 -12.92
C GLY A 69 7.45 -8.02 -11.58
N GLY A 70 7.77 -8.67 -10.45
CA GLY A 70 7.44 -8.16 -9.12
C GLY A 70 8.39 -7.08 -8.59
N GLY A 71 8.01 -6.47 -7.47
CA GLY A 71 8.81 -5.42 -6.83
C GLY A 71 10.07 -5.91 -6.13
N GLY A 72 10.14 -7.21 -5.78
CA GLY A 72 11.26 -7.81 -5.04
C GLY A 72 11.52 -7.19 -3.68
N ARG A 73 10.51 -6.58 -3.04
CA ARG A 73 10.60 -5.99 -1.70
C ARG A 73 10.14 -6.96 -0.63
N ASP A 74 10.35 -6.59 0.62
CA ASP A 74 10.06 -7.43 1.78
C ASP A 74 8.61 -7.28 2.31
N ALA A 75 8.34 -7.97 3.41
CA ALA A 75 7.04 -7.93 4.06
C ALA A 75 6.71 -6.57 4.69
N PHE A 76 7.71 -5.79 5.12
CA PHE A 76 7.48 -4.46 5.69
C PHE A 76 7.07 -3.45 4.62
N ALA A 77 7.66 -3.52 3.42
CA ALA A 77 7.21 -2.72 2.28
C ALA A 77 5.75 -3.02 1.93
N ARG A 78 5.36 -4.31 1.91
CA ARG A 78 3.96 -4.71 1.70
C ARG A 78 3.04 -4.21 2.81
N TYR A 79 3.47 -4.29 4.07
CA TYR A 79 2.71 -3.80 5.21
C TYR A 79 2.39 -2.32 5.06
N VAL A 80 3.41 -1.49 4.78
CA VAL A 80 3.27 -0.04 4.57
C VAL A 80 2.32 0.26 3.42
N LEU A 81 2.46 -0.44 2.29
CA LEU A 81 1.58 -0.24 1.15
C LEU A 81 0.12 -0.53 1.51
N VAL A 82 -0.16 -1.66 2.18
CA VAL A 82 -1.52 -2.02 2.59
C VAL A 82 -2.08 -1.03 3.60
N GLU A 83 -1.29 -0.63 4.59
CA GLU A 83 -1.71 0.31 5.64
C GLU A 83 -2.14 1.66 5.06
N GLU A 84 -1.34 2.25 4.18
CA GLU A 84 -1.67 3.55 3.58
C GLU A 84 -2.89 3.45 2.64
N PHE A 85 -3.02 2.41 1.82
CA PHE A 85 -4.20 2.24 0.96
C PHE A 85 -5.49 2.10 1.79
N LEU A 86 -5.44 1.36 2.90
CA LEU A 86 -6.56 1.25 3.83
C LEU A 86 -6.87 2.60 4.49
N ALA A 87 -5.85 3.36 4.90
CA ALA A 87 -6.03 4.67 5.53
C ALA A 87 -6.73 5.68 4.60
N PHE A 88 -6.49 5.62 3.28
CA PHE A 88 -7.13 6.49 2.30
C PHE A 88 -8.46 5.93 1.75
N GLY A 89 -8.75 4.65 1.98
CA GLY A 89 -9.89 3.95 1.36
C GLY A 89 -9.75 3.92 -0.16
N ALA A 90 -8.58 3.50 -0.63
CA ALA A 90 -8.19 3.39 -2.03
C ALA A 90 -8.26 1.95 -2.54
#